data_AF-A0A928N614-F1
#
_entry.id   AF-A0A928N614-F1
#
_cell.length_a   1.000
_cell.length_b   1.000
_cell.length_c   1.000
_cell.angle_alpha   90.00
_cell.angle_beta   90.00
_cell.angle_gamma   90.00
#
_symmetry.space_group_name_H-M   'P 1'
#
loop_
_entity.id
_entity.type
_entity.pdbx_description
1 polymer ?
#
loop_
_entity_poly.entity_id
_entity_poly.type
_entity_poly.pdbx_seq_one_letter_code
_entity_poly.pdbx_strand_id
1 'polypeptide(L)'
;MSEKIKNEPFMEVTYNGEKIPLTYEDSVTLAQKGMNYDKLNEKNTKLSEEIKNLTKINEGLEKIAKKLNISSEELILGLEEESVKEDILSFSKDNNIPFEYAKKLKDMEEKITALEKEKEELIPIKKKNDEISEFKKIYPDIDEREIDPEILKEWEESKRPLKDVYSELTLKKMLKEKSATKSNKENEDSSSGSVAGLPEREEEFTDELIRNMSDKEFNKNFTKILKQYKKGDR
;
A
#
# COMPACT_ATOMS: atom_id res chain seq x y z
N MET A 1 -31.43 1.58 0.37
CA MET A 1 -31.88 1.05 1.68
C MET A 1 -30.74 0.41 2.50
N SER A 2 -29.47 0.51 2.08
CA SER A 2 -28.34 -0.24 2.66
C SER A 2 -27.55 0.49 3.76
N GLU A 3 -27.73 1.79 3.96
CA GLU A 3 -26.92 2.57 4.92
C GLU A 3 -27.49 2.61 6.35
N LYS A 4 -28.80 2.42 6.54
CA LYS A 4 -29.42 2.50 7.87
C LYS A 4 -29.08 1.34 8.81
N ILE A 5 -28.75 0.17 8.25
CA ILE A 5 -28.44 -1.04 9.04
C ILE A 5 -27.03 -0.96 9.67
N LYS A 6 -26.16 -0.06 9.18
CA LYS A 6 -24.77 0.04 9.66
C LYS A 6 -24.61 0.74 11.02
N ASN A 7 -25.55 1.61 11.41
CA ASN A 7 -25.41 2.47 12.59
C ASN A 7 -26.37 2.12 13.73
N GLU A 8 -27.13 1.04 13.64
CA GLU A 8 -27.97 0.59 14.75
C GLU A 8 -27.16 -0.24 15.74
N PRO A 9 -27.39 -0.07 17.06
CA PRO A 9 -26.73 -0.85 18.09
C PRO A 9 -27.12 -2.33 17.92
N PHE A 10 -26.14 -3.15 17.58
CA PHE A 10 -26.30 -4.57 17.27
C PHE A 10 -26.12 -5.43 18.52
N MET A 11 -25.19 -5.06 19.41
CA MET A 11 -24.93 -5.77 20.67
C MET A 11 -24.33 -4.84 21.74
N GLU A 12 -24.46 -5.20 23.01
CA GLU A 12 -23.76 -4.51 24.10
C GLU A 12 -22.56 -5.34 24.58
N VAL A 13 -21.42 -4.69 24.75
CA VAL A 13 -20.21 -5.30 25.33
C VAL A 13 -19.80 -4.51 26.56
N THR A 14 -19.42 -5.24 27.61
CA THR A 14 -18.89 -4.63 28.82
C THR A 14 -17.38 -4.42 28.67
N TYR A 15 -16.93 -3.17 28.65
CA TYR A 15 -15.51 -2.81 28.64
C TYR A 15 -15.20 -1.99 29.89
N ASN A 16 -14.25 -2.44 30.70
CA ASN A 16 -13.88 -1.83 31.98
C ASN A 16 -15.06 -1.57 32.95
N GLY A 17 -16.09 -2.41 32.90
CA GLY A 17 -17.28 -2.32 33.76
C GLY A 17 -18.41 -1.43 33.21
N GLU A 18 -18.19 -0.72 32.11
CA GLU A 18 -19.23 0.07 31.43
C GLU A 18 -19.82 -0.73 30.27
N LYS A 19 -21.15 -0.65 30.11
CA LYS A 19 -21.86 -1.27 28.98
C LYS A 19 -21.83 -0.33 27.78
N ILE A 20 -21.15 -0.75 26.73
CA ILE A 20 -21.00 0.03 25.50
C ILE A 20 -21.85 -0.64 24.41
N PRO A 21 -22.83 0.07 23.82
CA PRO A 21 -23.54 -0.42 22.65
C PRO A 21 -22.60 -0.36 21.43
N LEU A 22 -22.46 -1.47 20.72
CA LEU A 22 -21.63 -1.61 19.52
C LEU A 22 -22.51 -1.83 18.30
N THR A 23 -22.14 -1.19 17.19
CA THR A 23 -22.69 -1.50 15.87
C THR A 23 -22.12 -2.81 15.33
N TYR A 24 -22.75 -3.36 14.29
CA TYR A 24 -22.23 -4.56 13.63
C TYR A 24 -20.81 -4.37 13.07
N GLU A 25 -20.54 -3.23 12.41
CA GLU A 25 -19.22 -2.95 11.80
C GLU A 25 -18.12 -2.77 12.86
N ASP A 26 -18.44 -2.14 13.99
CA ASP A 26 -17.52 -2.00 15.12
C ASP A 26 -17.25 -3.35 15.79
N SER A 27 -18.26 -4.20 15.94
CA SER A 27 -18.09 -5.55 16.50
C SER A 27 -17.17 -6.43 15.66
N VAL A 28 -17.30 -6.38 14.33
CA VAL A 28 -16.43 -7.11 13.39
C VAL A 28 -15.00 -6.57 13.48
N THR A 29 -14.85 -5.25 13.52
CA THR A 29 -13.54 -4.59 13.63
C THR A 29 -12.83 -4.94 14.95
N LEU A 30 -13.56 -4.94 16.07
CA LEU A 30 -13.03 -5.32 17.38
C LEU A 30 -12.70 -6.83 17.44
N ALA A 31 -13.52 -7.69 16.84
CA ALA A 31 -13.23 -9.12 16.74
C ALA A 31 -11.96 -9.38 15.91
N GLN A 32 -11.79 -8.71 14.77
CA GLN A 32 -10.57 -8.79 13.95
C GLN A 32 -9.34 -8.28 14.72
N LYS A 33 -9.48 -7.17 15.46
CA LYS A 33 -8.41 -6.65 16.32
C LYS A 33 -8.06 -7.62 17.45
N GLY A 34 -9.05 -8.25 18.08
CA GLY A 34 -8.85 -9.28 19.09
C GLY A 34 -8.08 -10.49 18.53
N MET A 35 -8.53 -11.03 17.39
CA MET A 35 -7.82 -12.13 16.71
C MET A 35 -6.37 -11.77 16.33
N ASN A 36 -6.13 -10.53 15.89
CA ASN A 36 -4.77 -10.07 15.58
C ASN A 36 -3.94 -9.88 16.85
N TYR A 37 -4.54 -9.40 17.93
CA TYR A 37 -3.90 -9.26 19.23
C TYR A 37 -3.52 -10.61 19.83
N ASP A 38 -4.40 -11.61 19.76
CA ASP A 38 -4.13 -12.97 20.22
C ASP A 38 -2.95 -13.59 19.45
N LYS A 39 -2.95 -13.47 18.11
CA LYS A 39 -1.82 -13.92 17.28
C LYS A 39 -0.51 -13.21 17.62
N LEU A 40 -0.57 -11.90 17.86
CA LEU A 40 0.60 -11.12 18.27
C LEU A 40 1.10 -11.54 19.65
N ASN A 41 0.18 -11.78 20.58
CA ASN A 41 0.50 -12.23 21.93
C ASN A 41 1.10 -13.64 21.90
N GLU A 42 0.54 -14.58 21.13
CA GLU A 42 1.14 -15.90 20.89
C GLU A 42 2.54 -15.82 20.28
N LYS A 43 2.77 -14.89 19.34
CA LYS A 43 4.11 -14.67 18.78
C LYS A 43 5.06 -14.13 19.84
N ASN A 44 4.60 -13.19 20.66
CA ASN A 44 5.40 -12.60 21.74
C ASN A 44 5.71 -13.60 22.84
N THR A 45 4.78 -14.48 23.21
CA THR A 45 5.03 -15.54 24.20
C THR A 45 6.08 -16.52 23.67
N LYS A 46 5.93 -16.98 22.42
CA LYS A 46 6.94 -17.82 21.75
C LYS A 46 8.31 -17.16 21.71
N LEU A 47 8.39 -15.90 21.30
CA LEU A 47 9.65 -15.15 21.28
C LEU A 47 10.24 -14.98 22.69
N SER A 48 9.40 -14.73 23.70
CA SER A 48 9.86 -14.64 25.09
C SER A 48 10.42 -15.96 25.61
N GLU A 49 9.80 -17.09 25.26
CA GLU A 49 10.31 -18.42 25.58
C GLU A 49 11.63 -18.72 24.86
N GLU A 50 11.73 -18.36 23.58
CA GLU A 50 12.95 -18.50 22.79
C GLU A 50 14.09 -17.67 23.38
N ILE A 51 13.85 -16.40 23.73
CA ILE A 51 14.83 -15.54 24.40
C ILE A 51 15.28 -16.18 25.72
N LYS A 52 14.35 -16.68 26.55
CA LYS A 52 14.70 -17.37 27.81
C LYS A 52 15.58 -18.59 27.57
N ASN A 53 15.32 -19.35 26.51
CA ASN A 53 16.13 -20.51 26.15
C ASN A 53 17.52 -20.10 25.68
N LEU A 54 17.63 -19.07 24.84
CA LEU A 54 18.90 -18.51 24.39
C LEU A 54 19.73 -17.96 25.55
N THR A 55 19.11 -17.25 26.50
CA THR A 55 19.80 -16.78 27.71
C THR A 55 20.37 -17.95 28.51
N LYS A 56 19.61 -19.03 28.72
CA LYS A 56 20.10 -20.23 29.43
C LYS A 56 21.26 -20.90 28.70
N ILE A 57 21.20 -20.99 27.37
CA ILE A 57 22.29 -21.53 26.56
C ILE A 57 23.54 -20.67 26.73
N ASN A 58 23.40 -19.35 26.63
CA ASN A 58 24.52 -18.43 26.77
C ASN A 58 25.16 -18.49 28.16
N GLU A 59 24.35 -18.54 29.23
CA GLU A 59 24.84 -18.79 30.60
C GLU A 59 25.58 -20.12 30.72
N GLY A 60 25.12 -21.16 30.00
CA GLY A 60 25.79 -22.46 29.91
C GLY A 60 27.16 -22.36 29.25
N LEU A 61 27.23 -21.68 28.09
CA LEU A 61 28.47 -21.42 27.36
C LEU A 61 29.45 -20.60 28.20
N GLU A 62 28.99 -19.54 28.86
CA GLU A 62 29.83 -18.74 29.76
C GLU A 62 30.41 -19.56 30.91
N LYS A 63 29.65 -20.49 31.48
CA LYS A 63 30.15 -21.39 32.54
C LYS A 63 31.23 -22.32 32.01
N ILE A 64 31.09 -22.82 30.78
CA ILE A 64 32.10 -23.67 30.15
C ILE A 64 33.35 -22.85 29.83
N ALA A 65 33.19 -21.67 29.22
CA ALA A 65 34.26 -20.76 28.90
C ALA A 65 35.08 -20.39 30.16
N LYS A 66 34.40 -20.05 31.26
CA LYS A 66 35.04 -19.80 32.57
C LYS A 66 35.82 -20.99 33.11
N LYS A 67 35.34 -22.23 32.95
CA LYS A 67 36.06 -23.45 33.36
C LYS A 67 37.32 -23.70 32.54
N LEU A 68 37.24 -23.37 31.25
CA LEU A 68 38.35 -23.51 30.31
C LEU A 68 39.29 -22.30 30.32
N ASN A 69 38.95 -21.25 31.09
CA ASN A 69 39.68 -19.99 31.18
C ASN A 69 39.89 -19.31 29.81
N ILE A 70 38.87 -19.39 28.96
CA ILE A 70 38.77 -18.75 27.64
C ILE A 70 37.53 -17.83 27.61
N SER A 71 37.45 -16.95 26.63
CA SER A 71 36.24 -16.16 26.40
C SER A 71 35.12 -17.00 25.79
N SER A 72 33.87 -16.54 25.93
CA SER A 72 32.71 -17.22 25.33
C SER A 72 32.79 -17.17 23.81
N GLU A 73 33.31 -16.08 23.24
CA GLU A 73 33.54 -15.90 21.81
C GLU A 73 34.57 -16.91 21.29
N GLU A 74 35.70 -17.09 21.98
CA GLU A 74 36.72 -18.09 21.63
C GLU A 74 36.17 -19.53 21.72
N LEU A 75 35.33 -19.82 22.70
CA LEU A 75 34.67 -21.11 22.82
C LEU A 75 33.75 -21.37 21.62
N ILE A 76 32.93 -20.38 21.23
CA ILE A 76 32.02 -20.49 20.09
C ILE A 76 32.80 -20.69 18.80
N LEU A 77 33.85 -19.90 18.57
CA LEU A 77 34.72 -20.07 17.40
C LEU A 77 35.35 -21.46 17.34
N GLY A 78 35.80 -21.98 18.49
CA GLY A 78 36.34 -23.35 18.56
C GLY A 78 35.29 -24.42 18.22
N LEU A 79 34.07 -24.27 18.70
CA LEU A 79 32.96 -25.18 18.40
C LEU A 79 32.54 -25.10 16.92
N GLU A 80 32.52 -23.91 16.33
CA GLU A 80 32.25 -23.72 14.90
C GLU A 80 33.32 -24.40 14.05
N GLU A 81 34.60 -24.20 14.36
CA GLU A 81 35.68 -24.89 13.67
C GLU A 81 35.60 -26.41 13.79
N GLU A 82 35.20 -26.93 14.95
CA GLU A 82 35.04 -28.36 15.19
C GLU A 82 33.87 -28.93 14.39
N SER A 83 32.72 -28.23 14.36
CA SER A 83 31.57 -28.58 13.53
C SER A 83 31.95 -28.62 12.04
N VAL A 84 32.64 -27.58 11.54
CA VAL A 84 33.10 -27.53 10.14
C VAL A 84 34.05 -28.69 9.84
N LYS A 85 34.97 -29.02 10.76
CA LYS A 85 35.85 -30.18 10.61
C LYS A 85 35.08 -31.50 10.55
N GLU A 86 34.06 -31.68 11.40
CA GLU A 86 33.20 -32.87 11.37
C GLU A 86 32.41 -32.98 10.07
N ASP A 87 31.88 -31.88 9.56
CA ASP A 87 31.16 -31.82 8.29
C ASP A 87 32.08 -32.17 7.10
N ILE A 88 33.31 -31.65 7.09
CA ILE A 88 34.30 -32.02 6.07
C ILE A 88 34.69 -33.49 6.22
N LEU A 89 34.81 -34.00 7.45
CA LEU A 89 35.18 -35.38 7.72
C LEU A 89 34.07 -36.36 7.30
N SER A 90 32.81 -36.03 7.56
CA SER A 90 31.66 -36.83 7.11
C SER A 90 31.58 -36.84 5.59
N PHE A 91 31.67 -35.67 4.94
CA PHE A 91 31.72 -35.56 3.48
C PHE A 91 32.89 -36.35 2.87
N SER A 92 34.08 -36.30 3.50
CA SER A 92 35.26 -37.06 3.11
C SER A 92 35.01 -38.57 3.16
N LYS A 93 34.38 -39.07 4.23
CA LYS A 93 34.03 -40.49 4.39
C LYS A 93 32.97 -40.93 3.39
N ASP A 94 31.90 -40.16 3.26
CA ASP A 94 30.76 -40.49 2.41
C ASP A 94 31.14 -40.56 0.92
N ASN A 95 32.04 -39.67 0.49
CA ASN A 95 32.52 -39.62 -0.88
C ASN A 95 33.81 -40.41 -1.09
N ASN A 96 34.35 -41.04 -0.05
CA ASN A 96 35.60 -41.80 -0.07
C ASN A 96 36.77 -41.00 -0.68
N ILE A 97 36.90 -39.73 -0.28
CA ILE A 97 37.94 -38.81 -0.74
C ILE A 97 38.83 -38.40 0.44
N PRO A 98 40.12 -38.07 0.22
CA PRO A 98 40.98 -37.56 1.28
C PRO A 98 40.44 -36.25 1.90
N PHE A 99 40.65 -36.08 3.21
CA PHE A 99 40.19 -34.90 3.97
C PHE A 99 40.62 -33.58 3.34
N GLU A 100 41.88 -33.44 2.94
CA GLU A 100 42.40 -32.22 2.29
C GLU A 100 41.67 -31.90 0.98
N TYR A 101 41.23 -32.94 0.25
CA TYR A 101 40.47 -32.76 -0.98
C TYR A 101 39.02 -32.36 -0.68
N ALA A 102 38.38 -32.99 0.30
CA ALA A 102 37.06 -32.61 0.79
C ALA A 102 37.02 -31.14 1.25
N LYS A 103 38.02 -30.72 2.03
CA LYS A 103 38.17 -29.33 2.47
C LYS A 103 38.24 -28.37 1.29
N LYS A 104 39.13 -28.66 0.33
CA LYS A 104 39.28 -27.81 -0.86
C LYS A 104 38.00 -27.71 -1.69
N LEU A 105 37.24 -28.81 -1.80
CA LEU A 105 35.95 -28.80 -2.49
C LEU A 105 34.93 -27.91 -1.77
N LYS A 106 34.84 -28.00 -0.45
CA LYS A 106 33.95 -27.13 0.35
C LYS A 106 34.33 -25.66 0.26
N ASP A 107 35.62 -25.34 0.38
CA ASP A 107 36.13 -23.97 0.18
C ASP A 107 35.82 -23.44 -1.23
N MET A 108 35.84 -24.31 -2.25
CA MET A 108 35.47 -23.94 -3.62
C MET A 108 33.97 -23.73 -3.76
N GLU A 109 33.14 -24.59 -3.17
CA GLU A 109 31.68 -24.49 -3.17
C GLU A 109 31.23 -23.16 -2.54
N GLU A 110 31.79 -22.78 -1.39
CA GLU A 110 31.53 -21.49 -0.75
C GLU A 110 31.91 -20.30 -1.64
N LYS A 111 33.05 -20.37 -2.33
CA LYS A 111 33.46 -19.32 -3.27
C LYS A 111 32.54 -19.24 -4.48
N ILE A 112 32.12 -20.38 -5.03
CA ILE A 112 31.20 -20.42 -6.17
C ILE A 112 29.86 -19.81 -5.77
N THR A 113 29.30 -20.24 -4.64
CA THR A 113 28.02 -19.71 -4.14
C THR A 113 28.09 -18.22 -3.84
N ALA A 114 29.19 -17.73 -3.25
CA ALA A 114 29.40 -16.29 -3.05
C ALA A 114 29.46 -15.52 -4.38
N LEU A 115 30.19 -16.02 -5.37
CA LEU A 115 30.29 -15.41 -6.70
C LEU A 115 28.96 -15.46 -7.47
N GLU A 116 28.20 -16.53 -7.33
CA GLU A 116 26.87 -16.66 -7.93
C GLU A 116 25.90 -15.65 -7.32
N LYS A 117 25.91 -15.50 -6.00
CA LYS A 117 25.11 -14.50 -5.31
C LYS A 117 25.49 -13.08 -5.72
N GLU A 118 26.77 -12.76 -5.79
CA GLU A 118 27.26 -11.46 -6.29
C GLU A 118 26.78 -11.20 -7.73
N LYS A 119 26.86 -12.21 -8.61
CA LYS A 119 26.34 -12.10 -9.97
C LYS A 119 24.83 -11.88 -10.00
N GLU A 120 24.06 -12.61 -9.19
CA GLU A 120 22.61 -12.45 -9.09
C GLU A 120 22.22 -11.04 -8.64
N GLU A 121 22.97 -10.44 -7.71
CA GLU A 121 22.77 -9.06 -7.27
C GLU A 121 23.11 -8.02 -8.37
N LEU A 122 24.10 -8.33 -9.22
CA LEU A 122 24.52 -7.44 -10.32
C LEU A 122 23.62 -7.54 -11.56
N ILE A 123 22.93 -8.65 -11.79
CA ILE A 123 22.00 -8.84 -12.93
C ILE A 123 20.89 -7.77 -13.00
N PRO A 124 20.11 -7.48 -11.94
CA PRO A 124 19.05 -6.47 -12.01
C PRO A 124 19.62 -5.07 -12.21
N ILE A 125 20.77 -4.75 -11.60
CA ILE A 125 21.44 -3.45 -11.75
C ILE A 125 21.90 -3.27 -13.20
N LYS A 126 22.53 -4.29 -13.79
CA LYS A 126 22.99 -4.24 -15.17
C LYS A 126 21.83 -4.14 -16.16
N LYS A 127 20.78 -4.95 -15.99
CA LYS A 127 19.56 -4.87 -16.82
C LYS A 127 18.92 -3.48 -16.76
N LYS A 128 18.78 -2.93 -15.55
CA LYS A 128 18.24 -1.59 -15.35
C LYS A 128 19.07 -0.53 -16.07
N ASN A 129 20.40 -0.59 -15.94
CA ASN A 129 21.32 0.34 -16.62
C ASN A 129 21.26 0.20 -18.15
N ASP A 130 21.15 -1.02 -18.67
CA ASP A 130 21.04 -1.29 -20.10
C ASP A 130 19.71 -0.73 -20.66
N GLU A 131 18.59 -0.94 -19.96
CA GLU A 131 17.27 -0.40 -20.33
C GLU A 131 17.23 1.14 -20.30
N ILE A 132 17.83 1.75 -19.27
CA ILE A 132 17.98 3.20 -19.16
C ILE A 132 18.83 3.74 -20.32
N SER A 133 19.93 3.06 -20.65
CA SER A 133 20.77 3.44 -21.79
C SER A 133 20.01 3.38 -23.11
N GLU A 134 19.19 2.35 -23.32
CA GLU A 134 18.31 2.26 -24.50
C GLU A 134 17.27 3.38 -24.52
N PHE A 135 16.62 3.67 -23.39
CA PHE A 135 15.65 4.74 -23.27
C PHE A 135 16.25 6.09 -23.67
N LYS A 136 17.42 6.42 -23.13
CA LYS A 136 18.14 7.67 -23.41
C LYS A 136 18.58 7.82 -24.88
N LYS A 137 18.82 6.72 -25.58
CA LYS A 137 19.12 6.74 -27.03
C LYS A 137 17.90 7.12 -27.86
N ILE A 138 16.71 6.68 -27.45
CA ILE A 138 15.45 6.93 -28.17
C ILE A 138 14.86 8.29 -27.79
N TYR A 139 14.99 8.67 -26.51
CA TYR A 139 14.44 9.88 -25.91
C TYR A 139 15.57 10.72 -25.30
N PRO A 140 16.47 11.30 -26.11
CA PRO A 140 17.64 12.03 -25.61
C PRO A 140 17.27 13.33 -24.89
N ASP A 141 16.11 13.92 -25.20
CA ASP A 141 15.64 15.19 -24.65
C ASP A 141 14.88 15.04 -23.32
N ILE A 142 14.61 13.81 -22.89
CA ILE A 142 13.85 13.52 -21.68
C ILE A 142 14.82 13.15 -20.56
N ASP A 143 14.78 13.90 -19.46
CA ASP A 143 15.49 13.51 -18.25
C ASP A 143 14.75 12.33 -17.58
N GLU A 144 15.50 11.28 -17.24
CA GLU A 144 15.00 10.09 -16.54
C GLU A 144 14.33 10.44 -15.20
N ARG A 145 14.72 11.56 -14.58
CA ARG A 145 14.15 12.07 -13.32
C ARG A 145 12.80 12.76 -13.50
N GLU A 146 12.47 13.15 -14.72
CA GLU A 146 11.22 13.84 -15.07
C GLU A 146 10.15 12.86 -15.59
N ILE A 147 10.47 11.57 -15.64
CA ILE A 147 9.50 10.53 -16.00
C ILE A 147 8.37 10.49 -14.95
N ASP A 148 7.14 10.50 -15.44
CA ASP A 148 5.94 10.45 -14.60
C ASP A 148 5.95 9.22 -13.67
N PRO A 149 5.67 9.38 -12.36
CA PRO A 149 5.63 8.28 -11.39
C PRO A 149 4.73 7.11 -11.79
N GLU A 150 3.66 7.36 -12.53
CA GLU A 150 2.75 6.31 -13.03
C GLU A 150 3.45 5.40 -14.06
N ILE A 151 4.33 5.97 -14.88
CA ILE A 151 5.12 5.22 -15.88
C ILE A 151 6.18 4.37 -15.19
N LEU A 152 6.85 4.92 -14.17
CA LEU A 152 7.85 4.19 -13.39
C LEU A 152 7.23 3.00 -12.65
N LYS A 153 6.04 3.20 -12.07
CA LYS A 153 5.31 2.14 -11.38
C LYS A 153 4.91 1.01 -12.35
N GLU A 154 4.33 1.37 -13.51
CA GLU A 154 3.97 0.37 -14.53
C GLU A 154 5.20 -0.36 -15.09
N TRP A 155 6.35 0.31 -15.20
CA TRP A 155 7.61 -0.32 -15.61
C TRP A 155 8.07 -1.38 -14.60
N GLU A 156 8.05 -1.06 -13.31
CA GLU A 156 8.41 -2.00 -12.24
C GLU A 156 7.44 -3.19 -12.16
N GLU A 157 6.14 -2.96 -12.37
CA GLU A 157 5.10 -4.00 -12.29
C GLU A 157 5.01 -4.89 -13.53
N SER A 158 5.11 -4.30 -14.73
CA SER A 158 4.85 -5.01 -15.99
C SER A 158 6.05 -5.80 -16.54
N LYS A 159 7.27 -5.55 -16.04
CA LYS A 159 8.52 -6.15 -16.52
C LYS A 159 8.75 -5.98 -18.03
N ARG A 160 8.14 -4.95 -18.62
CA ARG A 160 8.31 -4.55 -20.02
C ARG A 160 9.43 -3.51 -20.13
N PRO A 161 10.09 -3.36 -21.28
CA PRO A 161 11.12 -2.32 -21.45
C PRO A 161 10.57 -0.91 -21.18
N LEU A 162 11.34 -0.07 -20.47
CA LEU A 162 10.94 1.31 -20.09
C LEU A 162 10.46 2.14 -21.30
N LYS A 163 11.13 2.00 -22.44
CA LYS A 163 10.78 2.68 -23.70
C LYS A 163 9.34 2.38 -24.16
N ASP A 164 8.90 1.13 -24.02
CA ASP A 164 7.59 0.69 -24.50
C ASP A 164 6.50 1.24 -23.59
N VAL A 165 6.70 1.09 -22.27
CA VAL A 165 5.78 1.60 -21.23
C VAL A 165 5.64 3.11 -21.32
N TYR A 166 6.75 3.83 -21.48
CA TYR A 166 6.76 5.27 -21.65
C TYR A 166 5.95 5.68 -22.89
N SER A 167 6.22 5.06 -24.04
CA SER A 167 5.52 5.38 -25.30
C SER A 167 4.01 5.12 -25.23
N GLU A 168 3.60 4.02 -24.61
CA GLU A 168 2.19 3.62 -24.53
C GLU A 168 1.40 4.54 -23.61
N LEU A 169 1.93 4.82 -22.42
CA LEU A 169 1.23 5.65 -21.43
C LEU A 169 1.21 7.12 -21.82
N THR A 170 2.30 7.64 -22.39
CA THR A 170 2.31 9.01 -22.93
C THR A 170 1.30 9.16 -24.06
N LEU A 171 1.23 8.20 -24.99
CA LEU A 171 0.23 8.17 -26.05
C LEU A 171 -1.19 8.13 -25.48
N LYS A 172 -1.45 7.29 -24.48
CA LYS A 172 -2.76 7.19 -23.83
C LYS A 172 -3.16 8.49 -23.14
N LYS A 173 -2.22 9.17 -22.46
CA LYS A 173 -2.44 10.50 -21.86
C LYS A 173 -2.79 11.55 -22.91
N MET A 174 -2.00 11.63 -23.98
CA MET A 174 -2.26 12.56 -25.10
C MET A 174 -3.63 12.30 -25.76
N LEU A 175 -4.02 11.04 -25.96
CA LEU A 175 -5.33 10.69 -26.52
C LEU A 175 -6.47 11.09 -25.60
N LYS A 176 -6.32 10.89 -24.28
CA LYS A 176 -7.32 11.29 -23.29
C LYS A 176 -7.47 12.81 -23.26
N GLU A 177 -6.38 13.57 -23.25
CA GLU A 177 -6.41 15.04 -23.33
C GLU A 177 -7.04 15.53 -24.62
N LYS A 178 -6.69 14.94 -25.76
CA LYS A 178 -7.29 15.28 -27.06
C LYS A 178 -8.80 14.99 -27.09
N SER A 179 -9.23 13.89 -26.46
CA SER A 179 -10.67 13.58 -26.34
C SER A 179 -11.39 14.56 -25.42
N ALA A 180 -10.80 14.92 -24.29
CA ALA A 180 -11.39 15.86 -23.33
C ALA A 180 -11.47 17.27 -23.91
N THR A 181 -10.42 17.75 -24.58
CA THR A 181 -10.41 19.04 -25.28
C THR A 181 -11.42 19.06 -26.43
N LYS A 182 -11.56 17.97 -27.19
CA LYS A 182 -12.58 17.84 -28.23
C LYS A 182 -14.00 17.90 -27.64
N SER A 183 -14.28 17.14 -26.59
CA SER A 183 -15.60 17.18 -25.92
C SER A 183 -15.88 18.55 -25.27
N ASN A 184 -14.88 19.20 -24.68
CA ASN A 184 -15.04 20.53 -24.12
C ASN A 184 -15.35 21.55 -25.22
N LYS A 185 -14.66 21.47 -26.37
CA LYS A 185 -14.93 22.32 -27.52
C LYS A 185 -16.31 22.07 -28.12
N GLU A 186 -16.72 20.81 -28.26
CA GLU A 186 -18.07 20.45 -28.72
C GLU A 186 -19.15 20.95 -27.75
N ASN A 187 -18.91 20.88 -26.44
CA ASN A 187 -19.79 21.44 -25.42
C ASN A 187 -19.82 22.97 -25.45
N GLU A 188 -18.70 23.65 -25.64
CA GLU A 188 -18.63 25.11 -25.80
C GLU A 188 -19.36 25.57 -27.07
N ASP A 189 -19.12 24.90 -28.20
CA ASP A 189 -19.77 25.18 -29.48
C ASP A 189 -21.29 24.95 -29.37
N SER A 190 -21.72 23.88 -28.68
CA SER A 190 -23.14 23.56 -28.44
C SER A 190 -23.78 24.44 -27.35
N SER A 191 -23.00 24.93 -26.38
CA SER A 191 -23.45 25.78 -25.27
C SER A 191 -23.45 27.27 -25.61
N SER A 192 -23.02 27.65 -26.81
CA SER A 192 -23.19 29.01 -27.34
C SER A 192 -24.65 29.31 -27.75
N GLY A 193 -25.53 28.31 -27.74
CA GLY A 193 -26.97 28.44 -27.98
C GLY A 193 -27.83 28.16 -26.74
N SER A 194 -28.44 29.23 -26.21
CA SER A 194 -29.67 29.20 -25.40
C SER A 194 -29.62 28.63 -23.98
N VAL A 195 -29.12 29.41 -23.02
CA VAL A 195 -29.59 29.33 -21.62
C VAL A 195 -30.93 30.07 -21.52
N ALA A 196 -32.00 29.39 -21.91
CA ALA A 196 -33.38 29.73 -21.56
C ALA A 196 -34.02 28.45 -21.02
N GLY A 197 -33.91 28.23 -19.71
CA GLY A 197 -34.50 27.05 -19.08
C GLY A 197 -33.86 26.63 -17.77
N LEU A 198 -33.83 27.53 -16.78
CA LEU A 198 -33.90 27.10 -15.39
C LEU A 198 -35.37 27.27 -14.96
N PRO A 199 -36.01 26.28 -14.32
CA PRO A 199 -37.33 26.50 -13.75
C PRO A 199 -37.14 27.50 -12.62
N GLU A 200 -37.65 28.73 -12.79
CA GLU A 200 -37.94 29.61 -11.66
C GLU A 200 -38.81 28.81 -10.70
N ARG A 201 -38.32 28.56 -9.47
CA ARG A 201 -39.22 28.23 -8.36
C ARG A 201 -40.24 29.35 -8.32
N GLU A 202 -41.50 29.04 -8.59
CA GLU A 202 -42.60 29.97 -8.33
C GLU A 202 -42.59 30.23 -6.81
N GLU A 203 -42.15 31.43 -6.40
CA GLU A 203 -42.29 31.88 -5.02
C GLU A 203 -43.79 31.97 -4.71
N GLU A 204 -44.30 31.07 -3.88
CA GLU A 204 -45.67 31.14 -3.39
C GLU A 204 -45.81 32.31 -2.40
N PHE A 205 -46.67 33.26 -2.72
CA PHE A 205 -46.98 34.40 -1.84
C PHE A 205 -48.00 33.96 -0.79
N THR A 206 -47.55 33.73 0.44
CA THR A 206 -48.44 33.44 1.57
C THR A 206 -49.08 34.71 2.14
N ASP A 207 -50.24 34.60 2.78
CA ASP A 207 -50.95 35.72 3.42
C ASP A 207 -50.07 36.51 4.40
N GLU A 208 -49.20 35.83 5.15
CA GLU A 208 -48.26 36.46 6.08
C GLU A 208 -47.17 37.25 5.35
N LEU A 209 -46.68 36.76 4.21
CA LEU A 209 -45.68 37.45 3.40
C LEU A 209 -46.25 38.72 2.76
N ILE A 210 -47.51 38.67 2.32
CA ILE A 210 -48.23 39.80 1.72
C ILE A 210 -48.50 40.90 2.75
N ARG A 211 -48.77 40.54 4.00
CA ARG A 211 -48.98 41.53 5.08
C ARG A 211 -47.69 42.21 5.52
N ASN A 212 -46.55 41.56 5.37
CA ASN A 212 -45.26 42.04 5.84
C ASN A 212 -44.40 42.69 4.75
N MET A 213 -44.83 42.66 3.48
CA MET A 213 -44.11 43.33 2.39
C MET A 213 -44.42 44.84 2.35
N SER A 214 -43.44 45.62 1.89
CA SER A 214 -43.63 47.05 1.71
C SER A 214 -44.58 47.37 0.54
N ASP A 215 -45.22 48.54 0.55
CA ASP A 215 -46.13 48.99 -0.53
C ASP A 215 -45.46 48.95 -1.93
N LYS A 216 -44.15 49.20 -1.97
CA LYS A 216 -43.36 49.17 -3.21
C LYS A 216 -43.17 47.73 -3.72
N GLU A 217 -42.96 46.78 -2.83
CA GLU A 217 -42.82 45.36 -3.16
C GLU A 217 -44.17 44.73 -3.50
N PHE A 218 -45.23 45.12 -2.78
CA PHE A 218 -46.60 44.72 -3.09
C PHE A 218 -47.01 45.15 -4.49
N ASN A 219 -46.82 46.42 -4.85
CA ASN A 219 -47.17 46.91 -6.18
C ASN A 219 -46.36 46.24 -7.30
N LYS A 220 -45.09 45.92 -7.04
CA LYS A 220 -44.23 45.21 -7.99
C LYS A 220 -44.69 43.76 -8.22
N ASN A 221 -45.22 43.11 -7.18
CA ASN A 221 -45.64 41.71 -7.21
C ASN A 221 -47.16 41.51 -7.36
N PHE A 222 -47.94 42.58 -7.40
CA PHE A 222 -49.40 42.60 -7.39
C PHE A 222 -50.03 41.67 -8.43
N THR A 223 -49.52 41.69 -9.66
CA THR A 223 -50.05 40.85 -10.75
C THR A 223 -49.78 39.36 -10.54
N LYS A 224 -48.67 39.00 -9.87
CA LYS A 224 -48.32 37.61 -9.54
C LYS A 224 -49.18 37.11 -8.39
N ILE A 225 -49.34 37.92 -7.34
CA ILE A 225 -50.22 37.65 -6.19
C ILE A 225 -51.66 37.41 -6.66
N LEU A 226 -52.23 38.29 -7.50
CA LEU A 226 -53.59 38.11 -8.03
C LEU A 226 -53.77 36.83 -8.87
N LYS A 227 -52.75 36.42 -9.63
CA LYS A 227 -52.80 35.19 -10.42
C LYS A 227 -52.80 33.94 -9.54
N GLN A 228 -52.08 33.96 -8.42
CA GLN A 228 -52.04 32.86 -7.45
C GLN A 228 -53.41 32.66 -6.78
N TYR A 229 -54.05 33.72 -6.26
CA TYR A 229 -55.39 33.60 -5.66
C TYR A 229 -56.47 33.19 -6.67
N LYS A 230 -56.39 33.66 -7.92
CA LYS A 230 -57.32 33.21 -8.99
C LYS A 230 -57.18 31.72 -9.36
N LYS A 231 -56.02 31.10 -9.10
CA LYS A 231 -55.82 29.66 -9.29
C LYS A 231 -56.32 28.83 -8.09
N GLY A 232 -56.45 29.42 -6.90
CA GLY A 232 -56.87 28.73 -5.67
C GLY A 232 -58.39 28.57 -5.48
N ASP A 233 -59.22 29.33 -6.21
CA ASP A 233 -60.69 29.31 -6.11
C ASP A 233 -61.38 28.37 -7.15
N ARG A 234 -60.75 27.24 -7.53
CA ARG A 234 -61.37 26.22 -8.39
C ARG A 234 -61.29 24.82 -7.80
#